data_AF-A0A135STP0-F1
#
_entry.id   AF-A0A135STP0-F1
#
_cell.length_a   1.000
_cell.length_b   1.000
_cell.length_c   1.000
_cell.angle_alpha   90.00
_cell.angle_beta   90.00
_cell.angle_gamma   90.00
#
_symmetry.space_group_name_H-M   'P 1'
#
loop_
_entity.id
_entity.type
_entity.pdbx_description
1 polymer ?
#
loop_
_entity_poly.entity_id
_entity_poly.type
_entity_poly.pdbx_seq_one_letter_code
_entity_poly.pdbx_strand_id
1 'polypeptide(L)'
;MPAAEIGPPVSGVAPSSNHLVWEDLTLVINNVNLSISTVRRDGPLNPILFLHGFGSTKEDFTDVIHHAPLSDYSLLAYDAPGSGASTSSDYNAISMPFLVAVAEAVLDAHKIKRFHLVGHSMGGLTGLLLAQRNPDALLSFTNIKGNLAPEDCFLSRQIFDFPASDTEMFIASFIERTRRSADYGNGIYAAGFRSKVRPEVMRPTFESMVHYSDKENLLSIFQALPCPRMFMFGESYNKLSYLSKIAKAGVELAEIPNSGHFIMYTNPSVAWQRIQEFIDGTSR
;
A
#
# COMPACT_ATOMS: atom_id res chain seq x y z
N MET A 1 -39.85 33.34 -19.79
CA MET A 1 -38.82 33.24 -18.73
C MET A 1 -37.48 33.15 -19.43
N PRO A 2 -36.58 34.15 -19.32
CA PRO A 2 -35.33 34.17 -20.07
C PRO A 2 -34.31 33.21 -19.44
N ALA A 3 -33.51 32.58 -20.30
CA ALA A 3 -32.40 31.71 -19.92
C ALA A 3 -31.28 32.54 -19.27
N ALA A 4 -30.72 32.04 -18.16
CA ALA A 4 -29.59 32.66 -17.49
C ALA A 4 -28.30 32.41 -18.30
N GLU A 5 -27.65 33.49 -18.73
CA GLU A 5 -26.31 33.44 -19.33
C GLU A 5 -25.28 33.11 -18.26
N ILE A 6 -24.50 32.05 -18.50
CA ILE A 6 -23.36 31.65 -17.68
C ILE A 6 -22.17 32.51 -18.13
N GLY A 7 -21.63 33.32 -17.22
CA GLY A 7 -20.46 34.16 -17.49
C GLY A 7 -19.20 33.35 -17.86
N PRO A 8 -18.18 34.00 -18.47
CA PRO A 8 -17.01 33.29 -18.96
C PRO A 8 -16.22 32.69 -17.79
N PRO A 9 -15.55 31.54 -18.00
CA PRO A 9 -14.73 30.92 -16.97
C PRO A 9 -13.57 31.84 -16.61
N VAL A 10 -13.37 32.03 -15.30
CA VAL A 10 -12.20 32.70 -14.74
C VAL A 10 -10.95 31.94 -15.18
N SER A 11 -10.02 32.63 -15.82
CA SER A 11 -8.78 32.07 -16.32
C SER A 11 -7.83 31.67 -15.16
N GLY A 12 -7.23 30.48 -15.25
CA GLY A 12 -5.79 30.39 -14.97
C GLY A 12 -5.25 29.29 -14.06
N VAL A 13 -5.74 28.05 -14.12
CA VAL A 13 -4.89 26.84 -13.94
C VAL A 13 -5.43 25.78 -14.90
N ALA A 14 -4.60 25.28 -15.82
CA ALA A 14 -5.00 24.13 -16.63
C ALA A 14 -5.27 22.95 -15.68
N PRO A 15 -6.38 22.20 -15.82
CA PRO A 15 -6.62 21.06 -14.95
C PRO A 15 -5.41 20.13 -15.00
N SER A 16 -4.85 19.80 -13.83
CA SER A 16 -3.82 18.77 -13.71
C SER A 16 -4.33 17.52 -14.42
N SER A 17 -3.50 16.98 -15.33
CA SER A 17 -3.97 15.92 -16.21
C SER A 17 -4.33 14.68 -15.38
N ASN A 18 -5.57 14.20 -15.46
CA ASN A 18 -5.97 12.87 -14.94
C ASN A 18 -5.37 11.71 -15.75
N HIS A 19 -4.29 11.96 -16.48
CA HIS A 19 -3.65 11.01 -17.36
C HIS A 19 -2.66 10.17 -16.56
N LEU A 20 -2.94 8.87 -16.46
CA LEU A 20 -2.03 7.89 -15.90
C LEU A 20 -1.04 7.44 -16.98
N VAL A 21 0.25 7.46 -16.63
CA VAL A 21 1.34 6.92 -17.44
C VAL A 21 1.73 5.57 -16.87
N TRP A 22 1.76 4.55 -17.74
CA TRP A 22 2.18 3.19 -17.40
C TRP A 22 3.57 2.95 -18.00
N GLU A 23 4.50 2.49 -17.18
CA GLU A 23 5.88 2.26 -17.60
C GLU A 23 6.47 1.08 -16.84
N ASP A 24 7.44 0.41 -17.45
CA ASP A 24 8.17 -0.68 -16.82
C ASP A 24 9.61 -0.23 -16.56
N LEU A 25 10.08 -0.44 -15.32
CA LEU A 25 11.46 -0.21 -14.91
C LEU A 25 12.24 -1.53 -14.93
N THR A 26 13.41 -1.52 -15.55
CA THR A 26 14.38 -2.61 -15.38
C THR A 26 15.29 -2.26 -14.20
N LEU A 27 15.28 -3.10 -13.16
CA LEU A 27 16.10 -2.93 -11.96
C LEU A 27 16.96 -4.17 -11.71
N VAL A 28 18.09 -3.97 -11.03
CA VAL A 28 18.94 -5.06 -10.54
C VAL A 28 19.18 -4.85 -9.05
N ILE A 29 18.69 -5.77 -8.22
CA ILE A 29 18.83 -5.73 -6.76
C ILE A 29 19.51 -7.01 -6.30
N ASN A 30 20.68 -6.93 -5.68
CA ASN A 30 21.43 -8.10 -5.19
C ASN A 30 21.60 -9.21 -6.26
N ASN A 31 21.96 -8.83 -7.49
CA ASN A 31 22.08 -9.71 -8.67
C ASN A 31 20.77 -10.35 -9.17
N VAL A 32 19.61 -9.90 -8.68
CA VAL A 32 18.30 -10.31 -9.18
C VAL A 32 17.80 -9.25 -10.16
N ASN A 33 17.60 -9.64 -11.41
CA ASN A 33 16.98 -8.81 -12.45
C ASN A 33 15.47 -8.75 -12.23
N LEU A 34 14.91 -7.55 -12.32
CA LEU A 34 13.50 -7.24 -12.12
C LEU A 34 12.96 -6.44 -13.31
N SER A 35 11.72 -6.72 -13.70
CA SER A 35 10.89 -5.82 -14.50
C SER A 35 9.77 -5.34 -13.59
N ILE A 36 9.78 -4.07 -13.21
CA ILE A 36 8.82 -3.48 -12.27
C ILE A 36 7.84 -2.61 -13.04
N SER A 37 6.57 -3.03 -13.08
CA SER A 37 5.52 -2.27 -13.71
C SER A 37 5.01 -1.18 -12.77
N THR A 38 4.98 0.06 -13.24
CA THR A 38 4.57 1.23 -12.49
C THR A 38 3.40 1.93 -13.17
N VAL A 39 2.70 2.74 -12.38
CA VAL A 39 1.74 3.72 -12.85
C VAL A 39 2.00 5.03 -12.13
N ARG A 40 2.01 6.13 -12.88
CA ARG A 40 2.22 7.46 -12.31
C ARG A 40 1.29 8.51 -12.92
N ARG A 41 1.13 9.60 -12.18
CA ARG A 41 0.52 10.85 -12.66
C ARG A 41 1.39 11.99 -12.18
N ASP A 42 1.74 12.91 -13.07
CA ASP A 42 2.49 14.11 -12.68
C ASP A 42 1.54 15.18 -12.12
N GLY A 43 1.97 15.81 -11.04
CA GLY A 43 1.30 16.94 -10.40
C GLY A 43 2.33 17.90 -9.80
N PRO A 44 1.97 19.18 -9.58
CA PRO A 44 2.91 20.19 -9.08
C PRO A 44 3.38 19.97 -7.63
N LEU A 45 2.68 19.14 -6.82
CA LEU A 45 3.05 18.85 -5.43
C LEU A 45 3.86 17.55 -5.31
N ASN A 46 4.49 17.37 -4.14
CA ASN A 46 5.29 16.18 -3.83
C ASN A 46 4.49 14.88 -4.06
N PRO A 47 5.13 13.81 -4.55
CA PRO A 47 4.43 12.60 -4.91
C PRO A 47 3.88 11.85 -3.70
N ILE A 48 2.77 11.16 -3.93
CA ILE A 48 2.24 10.12 -3.05
C ILE A 48 2.69 8.77 -3.63
N LEU A 49 3.54 8.06 -2.88
CA LEU A 49 3.95 6.69 -3.18
C LEU A 49 2.92 5.72 -2.58
N PHE A 50 2.28 4.91 -3.42
CA PHE A 50 1.38 3.83 -3.01
C PHE A 50 2.07 2.47 -3.09
N LEU A 51 2.02 1.71 -2.00
CA LEU A 51 2.53 0.34 -1.90
C LEU A 51 1.37 -0.62 -1.62
N HIS A 52 1.11 -1.56 -2.53
CA HIS A 52 -0.02 -2.49 -2.41
C HIS A 52 0.27 -3.66 -1.44
N GLY A 53 -0.79 -4.34 -1.01
CA GLY A 53 -0.72 -5.55 -0.19
C GLY A 53 -0.41 -6.82 -0.99
N PHE A 54 -0.11 -7.93 -0.30
CA PHE A 54 0.09 -9.21 -0.98
C PHE A 54 -1.23 -9.72 -1.60
N GLY A 55 -1.22 -10.17 -2.85
CA GLY A 55 -2.45 -10.53 -3.59
C GLY A 55 -3.16 -9.35 -4.27
N SER A 56 -2.63 -8.14 -4.10
CA SER A 56 -3.09 -6.90 -4.74
C SER A 56 -2.09 -6.41 -5.79
N THR A 57 -2.40 -5.30 -6.45
CA THR A 57 -1.58 -4.69 -7.50
C THR A 57 -1.69 -3.15 -7.45
N LYS A 58 -0.89 -2.44 -8.23
CA LYS A 58 -0.93 -0.96 -8.33
C LYS A 58 -2.27 -0.40 -8.79
N GLU A 59 -3.02 -1.18 -9.58
CA GLU A 59 -4.37 -0.85 -10.06
C GLU A 59 -5.36 -0.61 -8.91
N ASP A 60 -5.12 -1.19 -7.72
CA ASP A 60 -5.99 -0.97 -6.56
C ASP A 60 -5.99 0.51 -6.09
N PHE A 61 -5.07 1.34 -6.59
CA PHE A 61 -4.97 2.76 -6.25
C PHE A 61 -5.31 3.71 -7.40
N THR A 62 -5.55 3.23 -8.63
CA THR A 62 -5.70 4.13 -9.79
C THR A 62 -6.94 5.00 -9.75
N ASP A 63 -8.00 4.56 -9.08
CA ASP A 63 -9.25 5.32 -8.94
C ASP A 63 -9.08 6.61 -8.10
N VAL A 64 -7.93 6.81 -7.44
CA VAL A 64 -7.60 8.07 -6.76
C VAL A 64 -7.64 9.27 -7.71
N ILE A 65 -7.47 9.07 -9.03
CA ILE A 65 -7.58 10.15 -10.03
C ILE A 65 -8.98 10.78 -10.07
N HIS A 66 -10.00 10.07 -9.59
CA HIS A 66 -11.36 10.60 -9.50
C HIS A 66 -11.59 11.45 -8.25
N HIS A 67 -10.64 11.46 -7.31
CA HIS A 67 -10.68 12.29 -6.11
C HIS A 67 -10.00 13.63 -6.38
N ALA A 68 -10.78 14.60 -6.87
CA ALA A 68 -10.29 15.92 -7.30
C ALA A 68 -9.37 16.65 -6.29
N PRO A 69 -9.61 16.60 -4.96
CA PRO A 69 -8.70 17.22 -3.98
C PRO A 69 -7.26 16.71 -4.02
N LEU A 70 -7.02 15.49 -4.51
CA LEU A 70 -5.67 14.94 -4.65
C LEU A 70 -5.06 15.20 -6.05
N SER A 71 -5.72 15.92 -6.94
CA SER A 71 -5.30 16.07 -8.35
C SER A 71 -3.94 16.75 -8.55
N ASP A 72 -3.56 17.66 -7.65
CA ASP A 72 -2.28 18.39 -7.73
C ASP A 72 -1.08 17.61 -7.18
N TYR A 73 -1.31 16.51 -6.48
CA TYR A 73 -0.23 15.63 -6.04
C TYR A 73 0.25 14.77 -7.20
N SER A 74 1.58 14.66 -7.35
CA SER A 74 2.12 13.56 -8.16
C SER A 74 1.71 12.22 -7.54
N LEU A 75 1.53 11.18 -8.35
CA LEU A 75 1.22 9.83 -7.89
C LEU A 75 2.24 8.86 -8.44
N LEU A 76 2.65 7.90 -7.63
CA LEU A 76 3.45 6.76 -8.06
C LEU A 76 2.95 5.51 -7.35
N ALA A 77 2.65 4.47 -8.11
CA ALA A 77 2.38 3.13 -7.59
C ALA A 77 3.11 2.12 -8.47
N TYR A 78 3.47 0.97 -7.91
CA TYR A 78 4.13 -0.09 -8.66
C TYR A 78 3.72 -1.46 -8.15
N ASP A 79 3.81 -2.46 -9.03
CA ASP A 79 3.61 -3.85 -8.67
C ASP A 79 4.88 -4.40 -8.02
N ALA A 80 4.77 -4.92 -6.80
CA ALA A 80 5.86 -5.64 -6.14
C ALA A 80 6.32 -6.83 -7.01
N PRO A 81 7.61 -7.23 -6.95
CA PRO A 81 8.11 -8.36 -7.73
C PRO A 81 7.24 -9.62 -7.57
N GLY A 82 6.80 -10.20 -8.70
CA GLY A 82 5.90 -11.36 -8.71
C GLY A 82 4.43 -11.05 -8.43
N SER A 83 4.07 -9.77 -8.35
CA SER A 83 2.68 -9.30 -8.35
C SER A 83 2.35 -8.60 -9.67
N GLY A 84 1.07 -8.62 -10.07
CA GLY A 84 0.55 -7.94 -11.24
C GLY A 84 1.37 -8.22 -12.51
N ALA A 85 1.85 -7.14 -13.13
CA ALA A 85 2.69 -7.19 -14.32
C ALA A 85 4.21 -7.25 -14.01
N SER A 86 4.61 -7.14 -12.75
CA SER A 86 6.03 -7.20 -12.35
C SER A 86 6.58 -8.63 -12.33
N THR A 87 7.81 -8.77 -12.81
CA THR A 87 8.53 -10.05 -12.87
C THR A 87 9.86 -10.00 -12.14
N SER A 88 10.33 -11.16 -11.66
CA SER A 88 11.65 -11.34 -11.06
C SER A 88 12.33 -12.53 -11.71
N SER A 89 13.65 -12.44 -11.88
CA SER A 89 14.49 -13.59 -12.26
C SER A 89 14.70 -14.59 -11.11
N ASP A 90 14.46 -14.18 -9.86
CA ASP A 90 14.43 -15.06 -8.69
C ASP A 90 13.30 -14.65 -7.75
N TYR A 91 12.25 -15.46 -7.69
CA TYR A 91 11.10 -15.23 -6.81
C TYR A 91 11.36 -15.64 -5.35
N ASN A 92 12.38 -16.46 -5.09
CA ASN A 92 12.73 -16.85 -3.71
C ASN A 92 13.43 -15.72 -2.95
N ALA A 93 13.99 -14.73 -3.64
CA ALA A 93 14.64 -13.58 -3.04
C ALA A 93 13.66 -12.55 -2.42
N ILE A 94 12.35 -12.67 -2.72
CA ILE A 94 11.34 -11.66 -2.38
C ILE A 94 10.97 -11.72 -0.89
N SER A 95 11.80 -11.06 -0.09
CA SER A 95 11.65 -10.87 1.36
C SER A 95 11.34 -9.40 1.71
N MET A 96 10.99 -9.10 2.95
CA MET A 96 10.71 -7.70 3.35
C MET A 96 11.89 -6.74 3.08
N PRO A 97 13.16 -7.08 3.40
CA PRO A 97 14.29 -6.23 3.03
C PRO A 97 14.45 -6.05 1.52
N PHE A 98 14.13 -7.09 0.73
CA PHE A 98 14.18 -7.01 -0.73
C PHE A 98 13.10 -6.06 -1.26
N LEU A 99 11.87 -6.15 -0.74
CA LEU A 99 10.78 -5.24 -1.10
C LEU A 99 11.10 -3.78 -0.76
N VAL A 100 11.78 -3.52 0.35
CA VAL A 100 12.27 -2.18 0.71
C VAL A 100 13.33 -1.68 -0.27
N ALA A 101 14.30 -2.52 -0.63
CA ALA A 101 15.31 -2.17 -1.63
C ALA A 101 14.70 -1.88 -3.02
N VAL A 102 13.65 -2.59 -3.40
CA VAL A 102 12.89 -2.30 -4.62
C VAL A 102 12.18 -0.94 -4.51
N ALA A 103 11.55 -0.62 -3.37
CA ALA A 103 10.92 0.68 -3.16
C ALA A 103 11.93 1.84 -3.27
N GLU A 104 13.11 1.70 -2.66
CA GLU A 104 14.21 2.66 -2.77
C GLU A 104 14.65 2.84 -4.23
N ALA A 105 14.85 1.75 -4.97
CA ALA A 105 15.26 1.80 -6.37
C ALA A 105 14.19 2.40 -7.30
N VAL A 106 12.90 2.15 -7.05
CA VAL A 106 11.79 2.77 -7.79
C VAL A 106 11.75 4.28 -7.53
N LEU A 107 11.93 4.72 -6.28
CA LEU A 107 12.02 6.14 -5.92
C LEU A 107 13.21 6.82 -6.61
N ASP A 108 14.38 6.17 -6.60
CA ASP A 108 15.59 6.70 -7.23
C ASP A 108 15.47 6.78 -8.76
N ALA A 109 14.86 5.79 -9.41
CA ALA A 109 14.61 5.80 -10.86
C ALA A 109 13.73 7.00 -11.28
N HIS A 110 12.77 7.37 -10.45
CA HIS A 110 11.90 8.54 -10.65
C HIS A 110 12.47 9.84 -10.05
N LYS A 111 13.68 9.80 -9.47
CA LYS A 111 14.36 10.93 -8.82
C LYS A 111 13.54 11.58 -7.69
N ILE A 112 12.73 10.78 -6.99
CA ILE A 112 11.89 11.24 -5.89
C ILE A 112 12.71 11.25 -4.60
N LYS A 113 12.81 12.43 -3.98
CA LYS A 113 13.59 12.62 -2.73
C LYS A 113 12.73 12.97 -1.51
N ARG A 114 11.52 13.48 -1.73
CA ARG A 114 10.52 13.77 -0.69
C ARG A 114 9.17 13.27 -1.17
N PHE A 115 8.43 12.56 -0.33
CA PHE A 115 7.15 11.96 -0.71
C PHE A 115 6.23 11.72 0.48
N HIS A 116 4.94 11.67 0.22
CA HIS A 116 3.94 11.07 1.12
C HIS A 116 3.89 9.57 0.85
N LEU A 117 3.74 8.77 1.89
CA LEU A 117 3.71 7.32 1.78
C LEU A 117 2.35 6.76 2.17
N VAL A 118 1.78 5.92 1.32
CA VAL A 118 0.56 5.16 1.60
C VAL A 118 0.85 3.69 1.36
N GLY A 119 0.83 2.88 2.41
CA GLY A 119 1.14 1.45 2.33
C GLY A 119 0.00 0.58 2.85
N HIS A 120 -0.47 -0.37 2.04
CA HIS A 120 -1.49 -1.34 2.43
C HIS A 120 -0.89 -2.69 2.81
N SER A 121 -1.23 -3.21 3.98
CA SER A 121 -0.86 -4.58 4.40
C SER A 121 0.65 -4.85 4.29
N MET A 122 1.06 -5.74 3.38
CA MET A 122 2.48 -5.95 3.03
C MET A 122 3.18 -4.63 2.67
N GLY A 123 2.55 -3.79 1.85
CA GLY A 123 3.06 -2.46 1.51
C GLY A 123 3.12 -1.50 2.70
N GLY A 124 2.28 -1.68 3.72
CA GLY A 124 2.37 -0.94 4.98
C GLY A 124 3.61 -1.36 5.80
N LEU A 125 3.93 -2.66 5.85
CA LEU A 125 5.17 -3.13 6.47
C LEU A 125 6.41 -2.69 5.68
N THR A 126 6.40 -2.84 4.35
CA THR A 126 7.47 -2.32 3.49
C THR A 126 7.65 -0.82 3.72
N GLY A 127 6.55 -0.07 3.80
CA GLY A 127 6.56 1.36 4.02
C GLY A 127 7.13 1.76 5.39
N LEU A 128 6.81 1.01 6.45
CA LEU A 128 7.38 1.23 7.78
C LEU A 128 8.90 1.03 7.79
N LEU A 129 9.38 -0.04 7.17
CA LEU A 129 10.82 -0.34 7.09
C LEU A 129 11.56 0.66 6.19
N LEU A 130 10.92 1.13 5.12
CA LEU A 130 11.42 2.23 4.29
C LEU A 130 11.51 3.54 5.09
N ALA A 131 10.46 3.87 5.84
CA ALA A 131 10.39 5.06 6.69
C ALA A 131 11.47 5.07 7.77
N GLN A 132 11.77 3.91 8.34
CA GLN A 132 12.83 3.74 9.34
C GLN A 132 14.22 4.00 8.75
N ARG A 133 14.46 3.60 7.49
CA ARG A 133 15.74 3.80 6.79
C ARG A 133 15.92 5.23 6.29
N ASN A 134 14.84 5.85 5.83
CA ASN A 134 14.86 7.16 5.16
C ASN A 134 13.87 8.16 5.82
N PRO A 135 13.96 8.43 7.14
CA PRO A 135 12.94 9.22 7.84
C PRO A 135 12.83 10.64 7.30
N ASP A 136 13.93 11.24 6.85
CA ASP A 136 13.96 12.61 6.31
C ASP A 136 13.34 12.72 4.91
N ALA A 137 13.11 11.61 4.21
CA ALA A 137 12.45 11.61 2.90
C ALA A 137 10.91 11.67 3.02
N LEU A 138 10.34 11.25 4.16
CA LEU A 138 8.91 11.13 4.32
C LEU A 138 8.27 12.43 4.79
N LEU A 139 7.26 12.88 4.06
CA LEU A 139 6.40 14.00 4.42
C LEU A 139 5.27 13.57 5.35
N SER A 140 4.70 12.39 5.11
CA SER A 140 3.74 11.73 5.99
C SER A 140 3.67 10.24 5.68
N PHE A 141 3.13 9.45 6.61
CA PHE A 141 2.92 8.02 6.40
C PHE A 141 1.50 7.57 6.81
N THR A 142 0.73 7.14 5.81
CA THR A 142 -0.53 6.42 6.00
C THR A 142 -0.30 4.92 5.91
N ASN A 143 -0.40 4.24 7.04
CA ASN A 143 -0.35 2.78 7.11
C ASN A 143 -1.77 2.20 7.12
N ILE A 144 -2.16 1.53 6.04
CA ILE A 144 -3.48 0.90 5.87
C ILE A 144 -3.39 -0.57 6.26
N LYS A 145 -3.77 -0.89 7.51
CA LYS A 145 -3.72 -2.26 8.07
C LYS A 145 -2.42 -3.00 7.68
N GLY A 146 -1.28 -2.31 7.73
CA GLY A 146 0.04 -2.93 7.64
C GLY A 146 0.48 -3.43 9.01
N ASN A 147 1.40 -4.39 9.02
CA ASN A 147 1.79 -5.06 10.25
C ASN A 147 2.51 -4.09 11.20
N LEU A 148 2.00 -3.98 12.42
CA LEU A 148 2.63 -3.27 13.55
C LEU A 148 2.82 -4.18 14.77
N ALA A 149 2.13 -5.32 14.81
CA ALA A 149 2.19 -6.29 15.89
C ALA A 149 2.04 -7.74 15.37
N PRO A 150 2.41 -8.75 16.18
CA PRO A 150 2.24 -10.17 15.82
C PRO A 150 0.80 -10.56 15.44
N GLU A 151 -0.21 -9.87 16.00
CA GLU A 151 -1.63 -10.12 15.73
C GLU A 151 -2.05 -9.77 14.29
N ASP A 152 -1.31 -8.89 13.59
CA ASP A 152 -1.59 -8.54 12.20
C ASP A 152 -1.22 -9.67 11.22
N CYS A 153 -0.35 -10.58 11.65
CA CYS A 153 0.20 -11.69 10.85
C CYS A 153 -0.71 -12.93 10.80
N PHE A 154 -1.96 -12.87 11.27
CA PHE A 154 -2.81 -14.06 11.39
C PHE A 154 -2.91 -14.89 10.08
N LEU A 155 -3.05 -14.23 8.93
CA LEU A 155 -3.16 -14.90 7.63
C LEU A 155 -1.80 -15.37 7.10
N SER A 156 -0.76 -14.53 7.16
CA SER A 156 0.56 -14.87 6.63
C SER A 156 1.24 -15.98 7.44
N ARG A 157 1.03 -16.03 8.76
CA ARG A 157 1.58 -17.04 9.67
C ARG A 157 1.16 -18.47 9.35
N GLN A 158 0.02 -18.65 8.68
CA GLN A 158 -0.45 -19.98 8.29
C GLN A 158 0.45 -20.65 7.24
N ILE A 159 1.40 -19.92 6.63
CA ILE A 159 2.42 -20.51 5.74
C ILE A 159 3.25 -21.60 6.43
N PHE A 160 3.40 -21.53 7.75
CA PHE A 160 4.14 -22.51 8.55
C PHE A 160 3.35 -23.79 8.83
N ASP A 161 2.04 -23.78 8.63
CA ASP A 161 1.18 -24.96 8.80
C ASP A 161 1.23 -25.89 7.55
N PHE A 162 1.92 -25.46 6.49
CA PHE A 162 1.97 -26.14 5.19
C PHE A 162 3.42 -26.45 4.82
N PRO A 163 3.71 -27.63 4.24
CA PRO A 163 5.06 -28.00 3.84
C PRO A 163 5.58 -27.08 2.73
N ALA A 164 6.89 -26.79 2.76
CA ALA A 164 7.52 -25.92 1.77
C ALA A 164 7.46 -26.46 0.33
N SER A 165 7.34 -27.78 0.18
CA SER A 165 7.21 -28.45 -1.11
C SER A 165 5.82 -28.33 -1.75
N ASP A 166 4.82 -27.78 -1.06
CA ASP A 166 3.42 -27.76 -1.53
C ASP A 166 2.79 -26.35 -1.43
N THR A 167 3.33 -25.42 -2.21
CA THR A 167 2.83 -24.05 -2.32
C THR A 167 1.39 -23.99 -2.82
N GLU A 168 1.00 -24.87 -3.74
CA GLU A 168 -0.36 -24.87 -4.32
C GLU A 168 -1.42 -25.28 -3.30
N MET A 169 -1.15 -26.24 -2.43
CA MET A 169 -2.07 -26.60 -1.34
C MET A 169 -2.32 -25.40 -0.41
N PHE A 170 -1.27 -24.65 -0.07
CA PHE A 170 -1.42 -23.46 0.74
C PHE A 170 -2.25 -22.39 0.02
N ILE A 171 -1.96 -22.10 -1.25
CA ILE A 171 -2.69 -21.10 -2.05
C ILE A 171 -4.17 -21.48 -2.16
N ALA A 172 -4.48 -22.74 -2.49
CA ALA A 172 -5.86 -23.19 -2.60
C ALA A 172 -6.61 -23.04 -1.26
N SER A 173 -5.99 -23.43 -0.15
CA SER A 173 -6.55 -23.26 1.20
C SER A 173 -6.73 -21.80 1.58
N PHE A 174 -5.73 -20.96 1.29
CA PHE A 174 -5.75 -19.52 1.54
C PHE A 174 -6.91 -18.83 0.79
N ILE A 175 -7.05 -19.11 -0.51
CA ILE A 175 -8.14 -18.57 -1.33
C ILE A 175 -9.49 -19.03 -0.80
N GLU A 176 -9.65 -20.31 -0.46
CA GLU A 176 -10.94 -20.83 -0.01
C GLU A 176 -11.36 -20.25 1.35
N ARG A 177 -10.41 -20.15 2.29
CA ARG A 177 -10.67 -19.52 3.59
C ARG A 177 -11.03 -18.03 3.43
N THR A 178 -10.35 -17.33 2.54
CA THR A 178 -10.64 -15.91 2.28
C THR A 178 -12.00 -15.76 1.63
N ARG A 179 -12.35 -16.59 0.63
CA ARG A 179 -13.65 -16.60 -0.05
C ARG A 179 -14.81 -16.85 0.89
N ARG A 180 -14.64 -17.71 1.91
CA ARG A 180 -15.68 -18.05 2.90
C ARG A 180 -15.77 -17.08 4.07
N SER A 181 -14.81 -16.18 4.23
CA SER A 181 -14.85 -15.17 5.28
C SER A 181 -15.99 -14.18 5.03
N ALA A 182 -16.68 -13.79 6.10
CA ALA A 182 -17.76 -12.80 6.06
C ALA A 182 -17.26 -11.33 6.01
N ASP A 183 -15.93 -11.11 6.03
CA ASP A 183 -15.35 -9.77 6.03
C ASP A 183 -15.46 -9.09 4.66
N TYR A 184 -15.58 -7.76 4.65
CA TYR A 184 -15.84 -7.00 3.43
C TYR A 184 -14.70 -7.13 2.42
N GLY A 185 -15.04 -7.21 1.13
CA GLY A 185 -14.08 -7.22 0.02
C GLY A 185 -13.35 -8.56 -0.19
N ASN A 186 -13.40 -9.50 0.77
CA ASN A 186 -12.66 -10.76 0.68
C ASN A 186 -13.08 -11.64 -0.51
N GLY A 187 -14.35 -11.64 -0.89
CA GLY A 187 -14.83 -12.38 -2.05
C GLY A 187 -14.20 -11.90 -3.37
N ILE A 188 -14.07 -10.58 -3.54
CA ILE A 188 -13.43 -9.96 -4.71
C ILE A 188 -11.93 -10.27 -4.72
N TYR A 189 -11.26 -10.09 -3.57
CA TYR A 189 -9.86 -10.43 -3.41
C TYR A 189 -9.58 -11.91 -3.75
N ALA A 190 -10.36 -12.84 -3.19
CA ALA A 190 -10.19 -14.28 -3.42
C ALA A 190 -10.45 -14.68 -4.89
N ALA A 191 -11.33 -13.97 -5.60
CA ALA A 191 -11.60 -14.22 -7.01
C ALA A 191 -10.42 -13.82 -7.92
N GLY A 192 -9.73 -12.73 -7.61
CA GLY A 192 -8.61 -12.21 -8.40
C GLY A 192 -7.23 -12.72 -7.99
N PHE A 193 -7.09 -13.36 -6.83
CA PHE A 193 -5.77 -13.67 -6.24
C PHE A 193 -4.80 -14.38 -7.20
N ARG A 194 -5.25 -15.44 -7.89
CA ARG A 194 -4.38 -16.25 -8.77
C ARG A 194 -3.87 -15.49 -10.00
N SER A 195 -4.64 -14.55 -10.52
CA SER A 195 -4.19 -13.77 -11.68
C SER A 195 -3.22 -12.65 -11.27
N LYS A 196 -3.16 -12.31 -9.99
CA LYS A 196 -2.37 -11.19 -9.47
C LYS A 196 -1.04 -11.58 -8.87
N VAL A 197 -0.80 -12.83 -8.49
CA VAL A 197 0.42 -13.22 -7.75
C VAL A 197 1.03 -14.51 -8.29
N ARG A 198 2.36 -14.50 -8.41
CA ARG A 198 3.17 -15.70 -8.66
C ARG A 198 3.24 -16.55 -7.38
N PRO A 199 2.86 -17.83 -7.41
CA PRO A 199 2.90 -18.71 -6.24
C PRO A 199 4.23 -18.67 -5.47
N GLU A 200 5.33 -18.61 -6.20
CA GLU A 200 6.71 -18.71 -5.70
C GLU A 200 7.07 -17.59 -4.74
N VAL A 201 6.47 -16.40 -4.85
CA VAL A 201 6.77 -15.28 -3.95
C VAL A 201 6.08 -15.41 -2.59
N MET A 202 5.08 -16.30 -2.46
CA MET A 202 4.24 -16.34 -1.26
C MET A 202 5.00 -16.73 0.00
N ARG A 203 5.74 -17.84 -0.06
CA ARG A 203 6.51 -18.33 1.09
C ARG A 203 7.60 -17.35 1.56
N PRO A 204 8.57 -16.92 0.72
CA PRO A 204 9.63 -16.03 1.18
C PRO A 204 9.08 -14.70 1.72
N THR A 205 8.01 -14.18 1.11
CA THR A 205 7.36 -12.95 1.59
C THR A 205 6.70 -13.18 2.94
N PHE A 206 5.89 -14.23 3.10
CA PHE A 206 5.13 -14.46 4.33
C PHE A 206 6.02 -14.82 5.52
N GLU A 207 7.04 -15.66 5.31
CA GLU A 207 8.00 -16.00 6.35
C GLU A 207 8.76 -14.75 6.83
N SER A 208 9.15 -13.87 5.89
CA SER A 208 9.79 -12.60 6.23
C SER A 208 8.85 -11.64 6.96
N MET A 209 7.59 -11.50 6.53
CA MET A 209 6.58 -10.69 7.22
C MET A 209 6.39 -11.14 8.68
N VAL A 210 6.29 -12.46 8.90
CA VAL A 210 6.13 -13.04 10.23
C VAL A 210 7.36 -12.80 11.08
N HIS A 211 8.56 -13.00 10.52
CA HIS A 211 9.81 -12.71 11.22
C HIS A 211 9.84 -11.28 11.76
N TYR A 212 9.56 -10.28 10.90
CA TYR A 212 9.53 -8.88 11.33
C TYR A 212 8.44 -8.60 12.36
N SER A 213 7.26 -9.19 12.20
CA SER A 213 6.14 -8.94 13.11
C SER A 213 6.36 -9.55 14.50
N ASP A 214 7.13 -10.64 14.59
CA ASP A 214 7.40 -11.35 15.85
C ASP A 214 8.68 -10.88 16.55
N LYS A 215 9.70 -10.50 15.77
CA LYS A 215 11.04 -10.24 16.30
C LYS A 215 11.39 -8.77 16.41
N GLU A 216 10.78 -7.93 15.57
CA GLU A 216 11.03 -6.50 15.58
C GLU A 216 9.97 -5.74 16.38
N ASN A 217 10.37 -4.61 16.96
CA ASN A 217 9.46 -3.75 17.71
C ASN A 217 8.74 -2.75 16.79
N LEU A 218 8.00 -3.28 15.80
CA LEU A 218 7.37 -2.49 14.73
C LEU A 218 6.47 -1.38 15.25
N LEU A 219 5.71 -1.66 16.32
CA LEU A 219 4.85 -0.66 16.95
C LEU A 219 5.65 0.53 17.48
N SER A 220 6.76 0.29 18.19
CA SER A 220 7.62 1.38 18.67
C SER A 220 8.34 2.11 17.54
N ILE A 221 8.76 1.39 16.48
CA ILE A 221 9.35 2.02 15.29
C ILE A 221 8.34 2.99 14.67
N PHE A 222 7.10 2.55 14.44
CA PHE A 222 6.05 3.39 13.88
C PHE A 222 5.71 4.59 14.78
N GLN A 223 5.71 4.40 16.10
CA GLN A 223 5.49 5.49 17.07
C GLN A 223 6.64 6.52 17.10
N ALA A 224 7.86 6.11 16.75
CA ALA A 224 9.05 6.95 16.80
C ALA A 224 9.32 7.69 15.47
N LEU A 225 8.58 7.38 14.40
CA LEU A 225 8.74 8.08 13.12
C LEU A 225 8.51 9.60 13.31
N PRO A 226 9.41 10.45 12.78
CA PRO A 226 9.36 11.90 13.00
C PRO A 226 8.33 12.61 12.12
N CYS A 227 7.86 11.97 11.04
CA CYS A 227 6.81 12.50 10.19
C CYS A 227 5.43 12.27 10.83
N PRO A 228 4.40 13.04 10.46
CA PRO A 228 3.01 12.71 10.78
C PRO A 228 2.66 11.30 10.33
N ARG A 229 1.91 10.56 11.15
CA ARG A 229 1.45 9.20 10.81
C ARG A 229 -0.05 9.04 11.01
N MET A 230 -0.67 8.31 10.09
CA MET A 230 -2.03 7.81 10.20
C MET A 230 -2.03 6.29 10.15
N PHE A 231 -2.83 5.65 11.00
CA PHE A 231 -3.16 4.25 10.90
C PHE A 231 -4.63 4.11 10.46
N MET A 232 -4.81 3.62 9.23
CA MET A 232 -6.11 3.45 8.61
C MET A 232 -6.51 1.99 8.61
N PHE A 233 -7.77 1.70 8.95
CA PHE A 233 -8.29 0.34 9.06
C PHE A 233 -9.79 0.30 8.78
N GLY A 234 -10.28 -0.82 8.25
CA GLY A 234 -11.72 -1.03 8.12
C GLY A 234 -12.39 -1.27 9.48
N GLU A 235 -13.66 -0.90 9.61
CA GLU A 235 -14.51 -1.11 10.80
C GLU A 235 -14.37 -2.51 11.44
N SER A 236 -14.20 -3.57 10.64
CA SER A 236 -13.96 -4.95 11.14
C SER A 236 -12.75 -5.08 12.08
N TYR A 237 -11.82 -4.11 12.06
CA TYR A 237 -10.56 -4.10 12.80
C TYR A 237 -10.52 -3.06 13.93
N ASN A 238 -11.67 -2.47 14.32
CA ASN A 238 -11.73 -1.47 15.39
C ASN A 238 -11.43 -1.98 16.80
N LYS A 239 -11.17 -3.29 16.94
CA LYS A 239 -10.79 -3.95 18.21
C LYS A 239 -9.31 -4.35 18.30
N LEU A 240 -8.47 -3.93 17.33
CA LEU A 240 -7.02 -4.17 17.40
C LEU A 240 -6.45 -3.65 18.72
N SER A 241 -5.63 -4.47 19.38
CA SER A 241 -5.26 -4.26 20.78
C SER A 241 -4.41 -3.00 20.99
N TYR A 242 -3.69 -2.59 19.96
CA TYR A 242 -2.73 -1.49 20.00
C TYR A 242 -3.30 -0.12 19.59
N LEU A 243 -4.56 -0.02 19.12
CA LEU A 243 -5.12 1.25 18.61
C LEU A 243 -5.03 2.39 19.63
N SER A 244 -5.44 2.13 20.87
CA SER A 244 -5.36 3.13 21.95
C SER A 244 -3.92 3.55 22.28
N LYS A 245 -2.95 2.65 22.11
CA LYS A 245 -1.53 2.91 22.38
C LYS A 245 -0.91 3.79 21.29
N ILE A 246 -1.23 3.58 20.02
CA ILE A 246 -0.71 4.41 18.93
C ILE A 246 -1.38 5.78 18.87
N ALA A 247 -2.68 5.88 19.19
CA ALA A 247 -3.39 7.15 19.29
C ALA A 247 -2.76 8.06 20.37
N LYS A 248 -2.45 7.51 21.56
CA LYS A 248 -1.73 8.24 22.62
C LYS A 248 -0.32 8.69 22.21
N ALA A 249 0.27 8.06 21.20
CA ALA A 249 1.56 8.43 20.63
C ALA A 249 1.46 9.39 19.43
N GLY A 250 0.29 10.03 19.24
CA GLY A 250 0.08 11.04 18.20
C GLY A 250 -0.16 10.47 16.80
N VAL A 251 -0.46 9.17 16.67
CA VAL A 251 -0.92 8.61 15.38
C VAL A 251 -2.39 8.94 15.18
N GLU A 252 -2.74 9.50 14.02
CA GLU A 252 -4.15 9.66 13.64
C GLU A 252 -4.77 8.29 13.34
N LEU A 253 -5.94 8.00 13.93
CA LEU A 253 -6.71 6.82 13.61
C LEU A 253 -7.78 7.14 12.56
N ALA A 254 -7.82 6.36 11.49
CA ALA A 254 -8.84 6.47 10.45
C ALA A 254 -9.58 5.13 10.27
N GLU A 255 -10.70 4.99 10.98
CA GLU A 255 -11.64 3.89 10.75
C GLU A 255 -12.45 4.18 9.47
N ILE A 256 -12.51 3.19 8.57
CA ILE A 256 -13.28 3.25 7.33
C ILE A 256 -14.56 2.41 7.50
N PRO A 257 -15.76 3.02 7.44
CA PRO A 257 -17.02 2.32 7.68
C PRO A 257 -17.32 1.29 6.60
N ASN A 258 -18.06 0.24 6.96
CA ASN A 258 -18.48 -0.85 6.06
C ASN A 258 -17.30 -1.48 5.30
N SER A 259 -16.16 -1.63 5.98
CA SER A 259 -14.93 -2.09 5.35
C SER A 259 -14.14 -3.05 6.22
N GLY A 260 -13.43 -3.95 5.54
CA GLY A 260 -12.57 -4.96 6.11
C GLY A 260 -11.10 -4.64 5.85
N HIS A 261 -10.33 -5.68 5.53
CA HIS A 261 -8.89 -5.53 5.25
C HIS A 261 -8.59 -4.82 3.93
N PHE A 262 -9.46 -4.97 2.93
CA PHE A 262 -9.30 -4.44 1.58
C PHE A 262 -10.15 -3.18 1.35
N ILE A 263 -9.86 -2.11 2.10
CA ILE A 263 -10.62 -0.85 2.03
C ILE A 263 -10.71 -0.26 0.62
N MET A 264 -9.72 -0.55 -0.24
CA MET A 264 -9.71 -0.12 -1.64
C MET A 264 -10.83 -0.73 -2.47
N TYR A 265 -11.33 -1.91 -2.09
CA TYR A 265 -12.44 -2.58 -2.77
C TYR A 265 -13.81 -2.20 -2.22
N THR A 266 -13.86 -1.73 -0.98
CA THR A 266 -15.11 -1.59 -0.24
C THR A 266 -15.54 -0.14 -0.12
N ASN A 267 -14.59 0.77 0.17
CA ASN A 267 -14.91 2.17 0.39
C ASN A 267 -13.76 3.12 0.00
N PRO A 268 -13.28 3.07 -1.27
CA PRO A 268 -12.14 3.85 -1.72
C PRO A 268 -12.38 5.36 -1.61
N SER A 269 -13.59 5.84 -1.87
CA SER A 269 -13.92 7.28 -1.79
C SER A 269 -13.67 7.86 -0.40
N VAL A 270 -14.07 7.14 0.67
CA VAL A 270 -13.82 7.57 2.05
C VAL A 270 -12.33 7.44 2.40
N ALA A 271 -11.65 6.39 1.92
CA ALA A 271 -10.21 6.25 2.11
C ALA A 271 -9.43 7.43 1.49
N TRP A 272 -9.78 7.83 0.26
CA TRP A 272 -9.17 8.97 -0.43
C TRP A 272 -9.40 10.29 0.29
N GLN A 273 -10.62 10.52 0.76
CA GLN A 273 -10.94 11.70 1.55
C GLN A 273 -10.07 11.75 2.82
N ARG A 274 -9.96 10.65 3.57
CA ARG A 274 -9.14 10.62 4.80
C ARG A 274 -7.65 10.80 4.51
N ILE A 275 -7.14 10.22 3.42
CA ILE A 275 -5.74 10.44 2.99
C ILE A 275 -5.51 11.91 2.65
N GLN A 276 -6.42 12.55 1.92
CA GLN A 276 -6.32 13.96 1.57
C GLN A 276 -6.36 14.86 2.81
N GLU A 277 -7.36 14.71 3.67
CA GLU A 277 -7.50 15.51 4.90
C GLU A 277 -6.23 15.41 5.77
N PHE A 278 -5.69 14.20 5.88
CA PHE A 278 -4.45 13.95 6.61
C PHE A 278 -3.27 14.69 5.97
N ILE A 279 -3.02 14.50 4.67
CA ILE A 279 -1.89 15.13 3.95
C ILE A 279 -1.97 16.66 4.00
N ASP A 280 -3.15 17.25 3.78
CA ASP A 280 -3.33 18.70 3.82
C ASP A 280 -3.11 19.28 5.23
N GLY A 281 -3.39 18.50 6.27
CA GLY A 281 -3.08 18.84 7.65
C GLY A 281 -1.57 18.85 7.96
N THR A 282 -0.76 18.09 7.21
CA THR A 282 0.70 18.03 7.37
C THR A 282 1.47 19.14 6.67
N SER A 283 0.84 19.82 5.71
CA SER A 283 1.46 20.86 4.88
C SER A 283 1.37 22.28 5.50
N ARG A 284 0.89 22.39 6.74
CA ARG A 284 0.71 23.66 7.48
C ARG A 284 1.74 23.86 8.58
#